data_AF-A0A536LRQ2-F1
#
_entry.id   AF-A0A536LRQ2-F1
#
_cell.length_a   1.000
_cell.length_b   1.000
_cell.length_c   1.000
_cell.angle_alpha   90.00
_cell.angle_beta   90.00
_cell.angle_gamma   90.00
#
_symmetry.space_group_name_H-M   'P 1'
#
loop_
_entity.id
_entity.type
_entity.pdbx_description
1 polymer ?
#
loop_
_entity_poly.entity_id
_entity_poly.type
_entity_poly.pdbx_seq_one_letter_code
_entity_poly.pdbx_strand_id
1 'polypeptide(L)'
;MSELPGTRGEAGDYGYGKSMGDNAFLQFVQQPRILLVLLAAWEVVGFLTELFTSNALFLENHNSGELALDGVLAGRALGWESIPLAVLYIYCARNPGRYPRIFWLAMIEQAAAIAANLYHWLITHDFSFESVFIPMVVAAGLGLLSFLNVFQQREQETRLA
;
A
#
# COMPACT_ATOMS: atom_id res chain seq x y z
N MET A 1 31.15 24.43 61.14
CA MET A 1 29.85 23.97 60.63
C MET A 1 29.21 25.16 59.92
N SER A 2 29.35 25.22 58.60
CA SER A 2 29.01 26.38 57.76
C SER A 2 28.34 25.91 56.45
N GLU A 3 27.09 26.33 56.30
CA GLU A 3 26.29 26.73 55.11
C GLU A 3 26.47 26.10 53.69
N LEU A 4 25.32 25.60 53.17
CA LEU A 4 24.69 25.77 51.83
C LEU A 4 25.39 25.22 50.55
N PRO A 5 24.77 25.22 49.33
CA PRO A 5 23.39 24.92 48.87
C PRO A 5 23.39 24.00 47.60
N GLY A 6 22.22 23.75 47.00
CA GLY A 6 22.04 22.72 45.96
C GLY A 6 22.55 22.98 44.53
N THR A 7 22.49 21.91 43.74
CA THR A 7 22.52 21.86 42.26
C THR A 7 21.69 20.63 41.87
N ARG A 8 20.45 20.79 41.39
CA ARG A 8 20.06 21.16 40.02
C ARG A 8 20.53 20.11 38.99
N GLY A 9 19.57 19.28 38.59
CA GLY A 9 19.38 18.90 37.20
C GLY A 9 20.35 17.88 36.63
N GLU A 10 20.13 16.62 36.92
CA GLU A 10 20.31 15.59 35.90
C GLU A 10 18.93 15.02 35.61
N ALA A 11 18.19 15.81 34.81
CA ALA A 11 17.22 15.24 33.90
C ALA A 11 18.01 14.24 33.05
N GLY A 12 18.04 12.99 33.51
CA GLY A 12 18.24 11.86 32.62
C GLY A 12 17.21 12.06 31.53
N ASP A 13 17.70 12.48 30.38
CA ASP A 13 17.03 12.44 29.11
C ASP A 13 16.64 10.97 28.90
N TYR A 14 15.52 10.58 29.50
CA TYR A 14 14.73 9.48 29.03
C TYR A 14 14.29 9.95 27.66
N GLY A 15 15.17 9.74 26.69
CA GLY A 15 14.81 9.69 25.29
C GLY A 15 13.63 8.76 25.27
N TYR A 16 12.44 9.37 25.26
CA TYR A 16 11.17 8.73 25.06
C TYR A 16 11.35 8.10 23.70
N GLY A 17 11.83 6.85 23.72
CA GLY A 17 11.78 5.97 22.58
C GLY A 17 10.33 6.04 22.17
N LYS A 18 10.09 6.75 21.07
CA LYS A 18 8.78 6.97 20.50
C LYS A 18 8.17 5.59 20.40
N SER A 19 7.31 5.26 21.36
CA SER A 19 6.77 3.93 21.52
C SER A 19 6.13 3.60 20.19
N MET A 20 6.60 2.53 19.53
CA MET A 20 6.01 2.05 18.28
C MET A 20 4.51 1.70 18.44
N GLY A 21 3.97 1.76 19.66
CA GLY A 21 2.54 1.65 19.98
C GLY A 21 1.67 2.89 19.71
N ASP A 22 2.23 4.10 19.51
CA ASP A 22 1.45 5.36 19.41
C ASP A 22 1.31 5.94 18.00
N ASN A 23 1.55 5.13 16.96
CA ASN A 23 1.33 5.59 15.59
C ASN A 23 -0.16 5.48 15.25
N ALA A 24 -0.95 6.46 15.68
CA ALA A 24 -2.39 6.58 15.38
C ALA A 24 -2.70 6.40 13.88
N PHE A 25 -1.77 6.82 13.01
CA PHE A 25 -1.83 6.59 11.57
C PHE A 25 -1.80 5.10 11.19
N LEU A 26 -0.92 4.30 11.77
CA LEU A 26 -0.85 2.86 11.51
C LEU A 26 -2.12 2.16 11.99
N GLN A 27 -2.62 2.53 13.18
CA GLN A 27 -3.89 1.98 13.69
C GLN A 27 -5.06 2.34 12.79
N PHE A 28 -5.08 3.56 12.24
CA PHE A 28 -6.09 4.01 11.28
C PHE A 28 -6.03 3.22 9.96
N VAL A 29 -4.83 3.09 9.37
CA VAL A 29 -4.64 2.39 8.10
C VAL A 29 -4.86 0.87 8.24
N GLN A 30 -4.59 0.30 9.41
CA GLN A 30 -4.87 -1.10 9.71
C GLN A 30 -6.36 -1.40 9.88
N GLN A 31 -7.23 -0.39 10.03
CA GLN A 31 -8.67 -0.65 10.11
C GLN A 31 -9.13 -1.38 8.84
N PRO A 32 -9.80 -2.55 8.96
CA PRO A 32 -10.17 -3.37 7.80
C PRO A 32 -10.91 -2.58 6.70
N ARG A 33 -11.78 -1.66 7.12
CA ARG A 33 -12.54 -0.78 6.22
C ARG A 33 -11.64 0.22 5.48
N ILE A 34 -10.71 0.87 6.18
CA ILE A 34 -9.78 1.84 5.58
C ILE A 34 -8.87 1.12 4.60
N LEU A 35 -8.33 -0.04 4.97
CA LEU A 35 -7.49 -0.84 4.09
C LEU A 35 -8.23 -1.24 2.81
N LEU A 36 -9.49 -1.69 2.90
CA LEU A 36 -10.28 -2.01 1.71
C LEU A 36 -10.54 -0.80 0.81
N VAL A 37 -10.73 0.39 1.40
CA VAL A 37 -10.85 1.63 0.62
C VAL A 37 -9.53 1.98 -0.05
N LEU A 38 -8.40 1.79 0.62
CA LEU A 38 -7.07 2.03 0.05
C LEU A 38 -6.76 1.05 -1.09
N LEU A 39 -7.09 -0.24 -0.93
CA LEU A 39 -7.00 -1.24 -1.99
C LEU A 39 -7.87 -0.83 -3.19
N ALA A 40 -9.13 -0.44 -2.95
CA ALA A 40 -10.00 0.03 -4.02
C ALA A 40 -9.44 1.27 -4.74
N ALA A 41 -8.92 2.24 -3.99
CA ALA A 41 -8.30 3.44 -4.57
C ALA A 41 -7.07 3.06 -5.41
N TRP A 42 -6.27 2.10 -4.95
CA TRP A 42 -5.12 1.60 -5.68
C TRP A 42 -5.49 0.91 -7.00
N GLU A 43 -6.59 0.15 -7.01
CA GLU A 43 -7.15 -0.41 -8.23
C GLU A 43 -7.62 0.66 -9.22
N VAL A 44 -8.28 1.71 -8.73
CA VAL A 44 -8.69 2.84 -9.57
C VAL A 44 -7.47 3.53 -10.19
N VAL A 45 -6.39 3.71 -9.43
CA VAL A 45 -5.12 4.26 -9.97
C VAL A 45 -4.57 3.37 -11.08
N GLY A 46 -4.61 2.03 -10.92
CA GLY A 46 -4.17 1.12 -11.97
C GLY A 46 -4.99 1.21 -13.24
N PHE A 47 -6.32 1.21 -13.11
CA PHE A 47 -7.22 1.40 -14.25
C PHE A 47 -6.98 2.75 -14.95
N LEU A 48 -6.84 3.84 -14.20
CA LEU A 48 -6.55 5.16 -14.78
C LEU A 48 -5.22 5.15 -15.53
N THR A 49 -4.19 4.53 -14.95
CA THR A 49 -2.88 4.42 -15.59
C THR A 49 -2.97 3.63 -16.90
N GLU A 50 -3.66 2.49 -16.92
CA GLU A 50 -3.92 1.72 -18.14
C GLU A 50 -4.64 2.59 -19.18
N LEU A 51 -5.74 3.24 -18.81
CA LEU A 51 -6.54 4.09 -19.71
C LEU A 51 -5.74 5.25 -20.33
N PHE A 52 -4.79 5.84 -19.60
CA PHE A 52 -3.90 6.87 -20.13
C PHE A 52 -2.81 6.29 -21.05
N THR A 53 -2.28 5.10 -20.74
CA THR A 53 -1.27 4.45 -21.58
C THR A 53 -1.83 3.83 -22.86
N SER A 54 -3.09 3.37 -22.86
CA SER A 54 -3.70 2.65 -23.99
C SER A 54 -4.42 3.56 -24.99
N ASN A 55 -4.71 4.83 -24.67
CA ASN A 55 -5.42 5.73 -25.56
C ASN A 55 -4.48 6.50 -26.49
N ALA A 56 -4.56 6.21 -27.80
CA ALA A 56 -3.83 6.90 -28.86
C ALA A 56 -4.09 8.43 -28.93
N LEU A 57 -5.26 8.89 -28.46
CA LEU A 57 -5.61 10.32 -28.41
C LEU A 57 -4.76 11.13 -27.40
N PHE A 58 -4.10 10.46 -26.44
CA PHE A 58 -3.16 11.11 -25.51
C PHE A 58 -1.70 10.97 -25.96
N LEU A 59 -1.38 10.05 -26.86
CA LEU A 59 -0.08 9.97 -27.53
C LEU A 59 0.13 11.11 -28.54
N GLU A 60 -0.94 11.61 -29.16
CA GLU A 60 -0.85 12.59 -30.25
C GLU A 60 -0.62 14.05 -29.78
N ASN A 61 -0.67 14.32 -28.46
CA ASN A 61 -0.49 15.69 -27.92
C ASN A 61 0.85 15.95 -27.21
N HIS A 62 1.81 15.02 -27.26
CA HIS A 62 3.14 15.22 -26.67
C HIS A 62 4.21 15.53 -27.73
N ASN A 63 4.12 16.75 -28.29
CA ASN A 63 5.08 17.28 -29.26
C ASN A 63 6.39 17.80 -28.60
N SER A 64 6.85 17.15 -27.55
CA SER A 64 8.16 17.42 -26.92
C SER A 64 8.61 16.23 -26.08
N GLY A 65 9.22 15.24 -26.73
CA GLY A 65 10.43 14.58 -26.22
C GLY A 65 10.34 13.53 -25.12
N GLU A 66 9.26 13.37 -24.36
CA GLU A 66 9.22 12.37 -23.29
C GLU A 66 7.79 11.94 -22.97
N LEU A 67 7.29 10.97 -23.73
CA LEU A 67 6.26 10.06 -23.25
C LEU A 67 6.76 8.64 -23.51
N ALA A 68 7.87 8.32 -22.87
CA ALA A 68 8.29 6.94 -22.76
C ALA A 68 7.18 6.19 -22.00
N LEU A 69 7.05 4.88 -22.24
CA LEU A 69 6.37 3.93 -21.35
C LEU A 69 7.09 3.83 -19.98
N ASP A 70 7.55 4.98 -19.48
CA ASP A 70 8.43 5.21 -18.35
C ASP A 70 7.81 6.24 -17.41
N GLY A 71 6.48 6.39 -17.47
CA GLY A 71 5.73 7.04 -16.42
C GLY A 71 5.94 6.27 -15.11
N VAL A 72 6.07 6.98 -14.01
CA VAL A 72 6.31 6.46 -12.64
C VAL A 72 5.35 5.33 -12.19
N LEU A 73 4.25 5.13 -12.92
CA LEU A 73 3.23 4.11 -12.66
C LEU A 73 3.07 3.08 -13.79
N ALA A 74 3.95 3.04 -14.81
CA ALA A 74 3.81 2.11 -15.94
C ALA A 74 3.71 0.65 -15.47
N GLY A 75 4.46 0.28 -14.43
CA GLY A 75 4.38 -1.03 -13.78
C GLY A 75 3.04 -1.36 -13.08
N ARG A 76 2.12 -0.40 -12.99
CA ARG A 76 0.78 -0.57 -12.43
C ARG A 76 -0.32 -0.73 -13.48
N ALA A 77 -0.07 -0.39 -14.74
CA ALA A 77 -1.03 -0.45 -15.87
C ALA A 77 -1.42 -1.88 -16.31
N LEU A 78 -1.12 -2.88 -15.49
CA LEU A 78 -1.39 -4.28 -15.76
C LEU A 78 -2.77 -4.61 -15.16
N GLY A 79 -3.84 -4.52 -15.94
CA GLY A 79 -5.01 -5.37 -15.67
C GLY A 79 -6.40 -4.78 -15.86
N TRP A 80 -7.14 -5.42 -16.79
CA TRP A 80 -8.60 -5.32 -16.94
C TRP A 80 -9.37 -5.71 -15.66
N GLU A 81 -8.74 -6.46 -14.76
CA GLU A 81 -9.28 -6.89 -13.47
C GLU A 81 -9.40 -5.76 -12.43
N SER A 82 -8.75 -4.61 -12.68
CA SER A 82 -8.73 -3.48 -11.75
C SER A 82 -10.15 -2.97 -11.41
N ILE A 83 -11.05 -2.90 -12.40
CA ILE A 83 -12.43 -2.43 -12.16
C ILE A 83 -13.23 -3.43 -11.30
N PRO A 84 -13.32 -4.74 -11.63
CA PRO A 84 -13.96 -5.72 -10.76
C PRO A 84 -13.41 -5.73 -9.33
N LEU A 85 -12.09 -5.65 -9.16
CA LEU A 85 -11.45 -5.66 -7.84
C LEU A 85 -11.77 -4.40 -7.04
N ALA A 86 -11.73 -3.21 -7.66
CA ALA A 86 -12.13 -1.97 -7.02
C ALA A 86 -13.57 -2.05 -6.49
N VAL A 87 -14.50 -2.54 -7.32
CA VAL A 87 -15.90 -2.71 -6.93
C VAL A 87 -16.05 -3.72 -5.80
N LEU A 88 -15.33 -4.84 -5.87
CA LEU A 88 -15.34 -5.87 -4.83
C LEU A 88 -14.83 -5.33 -3.49
N TYR A 89 -13.71 -4.61 -3.48
CA TYR A 89 -13.16 -4.00 -2.27
C TYR A 89 -14.11 -2.95 -1.68
N ILE A 90 -14.73 -2.10 -2.50
CA ILE A 90 -15.76 -1.14 -2.05
C ILE A 90 -16.97 -1.86 -1.45
N TYR A 91 -17.42 -2.95 -2.07
CA TYR A 91 -18.53 -3.75 -1.56
C TYR A 91 -18.20 -4.36 -0.20
N CYS A 92 -17.04 -5.00 -0.07
CA CYS A 92 -16.58 -5.58 1.19
C CYS A 92 -16.31 -4.53 2.28
N ALA A 93 -15.89 -3.32 1.91
CA ALA A 93 -15.63 -2.24 2.86
C ALA A 93 -16.88 -1.81 3.65
N ARG A 94 -18.09 -2.08 3.14
CA ARG A 94 -19.35 -1.79 3.87
C ARG A 94 -19.52 -2.66 5.11
N ASN A 95 -19.03 -3.90 5.08
CA ASN A 95 -19.08 -4.81 6.22
C ASN A 95 -17.90 -5.80 6.15
N PRO A 96 -16.70 -5.38 6.58
CA PRO A 96 -15.48 -6.18 6.44
C PRO A 96 -15.53 -7.49 7.24
N GLY A 97 -16.21 -7.49 8.40
CA GLY A 97 -16.34 -8.67 9.25
C GLY A 97 -17.07 -9.84 8.58
N ARG A 98 -17.91 -9.57 7.57
CA ARG A 98 -18.61 -10.62 6.80
C ARG A 98 -17.71 -11.33 5.81
N TYR A 99 -16.60 -10.72 5.39
CA TYR A 99 -15.75 -11.21 4.30
C TYR A 99 -14.26 -11.29 4.68
N PRO A 100 -13.85 -12.00 5.75
CA PRO A 100 -12.45 -12.10 6.19
C PRO A 100 -11.46 -12.45 5.07
N ARG A 101 -11.90 -13.33 4.17
CA ARG A 101 -11.06 -13.92 3.13
C ARG A 101 -10.69 -12.92 2.03
N ILE A 102 -11.30 -11.73 2.01
CA ILE A 102 -10.97 -10.69 1.03
C ILE A 102 -9.51 -10.23 1.16
N PHE A 103 -8.94 -10.26 2.37
CA PHE A 103 -7.56 -9.88 2.60
C PHE A 103 -6.56 -10.93 2.08
N TRP A 104 -6.97 -12.20 1.96
CA TRP A 104 -6.17 -13.19 1.23
C TRP A 104 -6.09 -12.89 -0.26
N LEU A 105 -7.22 -12.50 -0.85
CA LEU A 105 -7.25 -12.09 -2.26
C LEU A 105 -6.34 -10.89 -2.49
N ALA A 106 -6.43 -9.87 -1.62
CA ALA A 106 -5.54 -8.71 -1.68
C ALA A 106 -4.06 -9.10 -1.56
N MET A 107 -3.68 -9.99 -0.65
CA MET A 107 -2.28 -10.44 -0.58
C MET A 107 -1.79 -11.13 -1.86
N ILE A 108 -2.62 -11.99 -2.47
CA ILE A 108 -2.28 -12.69 -3.70
C ILE A 108 -2.12 -11.70 -4.85
N GLU A 109 -3.02 -10.74 -4.97
CA GLU A 109 -2.96 -9.69 -5.98
C GLU A 109 -1.72 -8.82 -5.82
N GLN A 110 -1.41 -8.33 -4.62
CA GLN A 110 -0.18 -7.57 -4.39
C GLN A 110 1.10 -8.39 -4.67
N ALA A 111 1.11 -9.70 -4.35
CA ALA A 111 2.23 -10.58 -4.69
C ALA A 111 2.39 -10.77 -6.20
N ALA A 112 1.28 -10.94 -6.92
CA ALA A 112 1.27 -11.03 -8.38
C ALA A 112 1.75 -9.72 -9.02
N ALA A 113 1.30 -8.58 -8.52
CA ALA A 113 1.72 -7.25 -8.98
C ALA A 113 3.23 -7.05 -8.80
N ILE A 114 3.79 -7.42 -7.64
CA ILE A 114 5.24 -7.36 -7.40
C ILE A 114 5.99 -8.29 -8.36
N ALA A 115 5.52 -9.53 -8.54
CA ALA A 115 6.14 -10.49 -9.44
C ALA A 115 6.15 -10.00 -10.90
N ALA A 116 5.04 -9.39 -11.35
CA ALA A 116 4.94 -8.81 -12.69
C ALA A 116 5.89 -7.63 -12.87
N ASN A 117 5.95 -6.72 -11.89
CA ASN A 117 6.90 -5.59 -11.90
C ASN A 117 8.36 -6.07 -11.95
N LEU A 118 8.71 -7.10 -11.16
CA LEU A 118 10.04 -7.69 -11.18
C LEU A 118 10.34 -8.39 -12.51
N TYR A 119 9.37 -9.09 -13.09
CA TYR A 119 9.53 -9.74 -14.40
C TYR A 119 9.83 -8.70 -15.49
N HIS A 120 9.02 -7.65 -15.57
CA HIS A 120 9.22 -6.62 -16.59
C HIS A 120 10.50 -5.80 -16.40
N TRP A 121 10.94 -5.60 -15.16
CA TRP A 121 12.18 -4.88 -14.87
C TRP A 121 13.44 -5.75 -15.07
N LEU A 122 13.47 -6.97 -14.54
CA LEU A 122 14.67 -7.82 -14.51
C LEU A 122 14.83 -8.72 -15.73
N ILE A 123 13.73 -9.15 -16.35
CA ILE A 123 13.77 -10.18 -17.39
C ILE A 123 13.57 -9.56 -18.77
N THR A 124 12.54 -8.74 -18.96
CA THR A 124 12.27 -8.12 -20.26
C THR A 124 12.94 -6.77 -20.44
N HIS A 125 13.31 -6.11 -19.33
CA HIS A 125 13.88 -4.75 -19.32
C HIS A 125 12.97 -3.70 -19.97
N ASP A 126 11.65 -3.93 -19.95
CA ASP A 126 10.66 -3.02 -20.53
C ASP A 126 10.42 -1.79 -19.65
N PHE A 127 10.70 -1.88 -18.35
CA PHE A 127 10.49 -0.81 -17.38
C PHE A 127 11.81 -0.34 -16.76
N SER A 128 11.94 0.97 -16.53
CA SER A 128 13.01 1.52 -15.70
C SER A 128 12.78 1.24 -14.21
N PHE A 129 13.80 1.46 -13.39
CA PHE A 129 13.66 1.36 -11.93
C PHE A 129 12.62 2.35 -11.38
N GLU A 130 12.54 3.55 -11.94
CA GLU A 130 11.65 4.62 -11.46
C GLU A 130 10.18 4.27 -11.70
N SER A 131 9.87 3.55 -12.78
CA SER A 131 8.52 3.12 -13.13
C SER A 131 8.03 1.87 -12.39
N VAL A 132 8.91 1.14 -11.70
CA VAL A 132 8.55 -0.03 -10.86
C VAL A 132 8.68 0.22 -9.36
N PHE A 133 9.54 1.15 -8.93
CA PHE A 133 9.80 1.38 -7.51
C PHE A 133 8.54 1.76 -6.72
N ILE A 134 7.79 2.76 -7.19
CA ILE A 134 6.57 3.20 -6.50
C ILE A 134 5.51 2.10 -6.48
N PRO A 135 5.15 1.46 -7.62
CA PRO A 135 4.21 0.34 -7.61
C PRO A 135 4.61 -0.79 -6.66
N MET A 136 5.89 -1.19 -6.63
CA MET A 136 6.36 -2.24 -5.73
C MET A 136 6.27 -1.84 -4.25
N VAL A 137 6.63 -0.61 -3.89
CA VAL A 137 6.57 -0.13 -2.50
C VAL A 137 5.13 -0.07 -2.01
N VAL A 138 4.22 0.44 -2.85
CA VAL A 138 2.78 0.48 -2.52
C VAL A 138 2.23 -0.93 -2.38
N ALA A 139 2.58 -1.83 -3.31
CA ALA A 139 2.13 -3.21 -3.27
C ALA A 139 2.65 -3.96 -2.03
N ALA A 140 3.91 -3.77 -1.67
CA ALA A 140 4.48 -4.33 -0.46
C ALA A 140 3.78 -3.79 0.81
N GLY A 141 3.48 -2.48 0.83
CA GLY A 141 2.76 -1.85 1.94
C GLY A 141 1.33 -2.37 2.11
N LEU A 142 0.56 -2.40 1.02
CA LEU A 142 -0.82 -2.91 1.02
C LEU A 142 -0.87 -4.42 1.30
N GLY A 143 0.11 -5.18 0.78
CA GLY A 143 0.28 -6.60 1.05
C GLY A 143 0.56 -6.87 2.52
N LEU A 144 1.47 -6.11 3.14
CA LEU A 144 1.77 -6.22 4.57
C LEU A 144 0.56 -5.85 5.44
N LEU A 145 -0.17 -4.79 5.11
CA LEU A 145 -1.38 -4.40 5.84
C LEU A 145 -2.48 -5.45 5.72
N SER A 146 -2.63 -6.06 4.54
CA SER A 146 -3.56 -7.17 4.29
C SER A 146 -3.18 -8.40 5.07
N PHE A 147 -1.88 -8.74 5.13
CA PHE A 147 -1.34 -9.80 5.97
C PHE A 147 -1.72 -9.57 7.43
N LEU A 148 -1.43 -8.41 7.99
CA LEU A 148 -1.76 -8.13 9.40
C LEU A 148 -3.26 -8.28 9.69
N ASN A 149 -4.13 -7.85 8.77
CA ASN A 149 -5.58 -8.01 8.90
C ASN A 149 -6.03 -9.49 8.88
N VAL A 150 -5.40 -10.33 8.05
CA VAL A 150 -5.68 -11.78 8.03
C VAL A 150 -5.38 -12.43 9.38
N PHE A 151 -4.24 -12.11 10.00
CA PHE A 151 -3.81 -12.75 11.25
C PHE A 151 -4.56 -12.22 12.47
N GLN A 152 -4.83 -10.90 12.54
CA GLN A 152 -5.63 -10.32 13.62
C GLN A 152 -7.03 -10.94 13.70
N GLN A 153 -7.65 -11.25 12.54
CA GLN A 153 -8.99 -11.83 12.52
C GLN A 153 -9.02 -13.29 12.97
N ARG A 154 -7.99 -14.09 12.65
CA ARG A 154 -7.86 -15.48 13.15
C ARG A 154 -7.76 -15.55 14.67
N GLU A 155 -7.09 -14.59 15.30
CA GLU A 155 -7.00 -14.53 16.76
C GLU A 155 -8.36 -14.28 17.43
N GLN A 156 -9.22 -13.46 16.81
CA GLN A 156 -10.56 -13.18 17.33
C GLN A 156 -11.50 -14.38 17.22
N GLU A 157 -11.47 -15.09 16.08
CA GLU A 157 -12.26 -16.31 15.88
C GLU A 157 -11.86 -17.41 16.88
N THR A 158 -10.56 -17.53 17.19
CA THR A 158 -10.03 -18.53 18.13
C THR A 158 -10.41 -18.23 19.59
N ARG A 159 -10.60 -16.96 19.97
CA ARG A 159 -11.00 -16.57 21.35
C ARG A 159 -12.49 -16.73 21.63
N LEU A 160 -13.31 -16.86 20.58
CA LEU A 160 -14.77 -16.98 20.68
C LEU A 160 -15.28 -18.41 20.52
N ALA A 161 -14.39 -19.37 20.22
CA ALA A 161 -14.66 -20.80 20.08
C ALA A 161 -14.31 -21.55 21.38
#